data_AF-A0A8J3Q7F2-F1
#
_entry.id   AF-A0A8J3Q7F2-F1
#
_cell.length_a   1.000
_cell.length_b   1.000
_cell.length_c   1.000
_cell.angle_alpha   90.00
_cell.angle_beta   90.00
_cell.angle_gamma   90.00
#
_symmetry.space_group_name_H-M   'P 1'
#
loop_
_entity.id
_entity.type
_entity.pdbx_description
1 polymer ?
#
loop_
_entity_poly.entity_id
_entity_poly.type
_entity_poly.pdbx_seq_one_letter_code
_entity_poly.pdbx_strand_id
1 'polypeptide(L)'
;MIILGLLLLLAATGLSLAAIQANRSVFDDSAGVVGLFGYSIEASVGQVFLVGAIAGAVALLGLAMIIGGFGRGARRRIAARRELRRQDAEVRDTQRREEADVAERARAEKTAARAERKAAAEQEREAQHRAAEEREEELARH
;
A
#
# COMPACT_ATOMS: atom_id res chain seq x y z
N MET A 1 -15.66 -12.81 1.84
CA MET A 1 -15.61 -13.05 0.38
C MET A 1 -15.59 -14.54 0.05
N ILE A 2 -14.85 -15.38 0.77
CA ILE A 2 -14.86 -16.85 0.60
C ILE A 2 -16.23 -17.44 0.94
N ILE A 3 -16.82 -17.08 2.08
CA ILE A 3 -18.14 -17.58 2.51
C ILE A 3 -19.22 -17.17 1.50
N LEU A 4 -19.19 -15.93 1.01
CA LEU A 4 -20.14 -15.46 -0.01
C LEU A 4 -19.96 -16.20 -1.34
N GLY A 5 -18.74 -16.50 -1.75
CA GLY A 5 -18.45 -17.33 -2.92
C GLY A 5 -18.91 -18.78 -2.76
N LEU A 6 -18.71 -19.38 -1.58
CA LEU A 6 -19.19 -20.72 -1.25
C LEU A 6 -20.72 -20.78 -1.22
N LEU A 7 -21.37 -19.73 -0.69
CA LEU A 7 -22.83 -19.60 -0.68
C LEU A 7 -23.38 -19.48 -2.11
N LEU A 8 -22.71 -18.67 -2.96
CA LEU A 8 -23.09 -18.52 -4.36
C LEU A 8 -22.90 -19.82 -5.14
N LEU A 9 -21.83 -20.56 -4.86
CA LEU A 9 -21.55 -21.87 -5.47
C LEU A 9 -22.65 -22.87 -5.09
N LEU A 10 -22.98 -22.98 -3.81
CA LEU A 10 -24.05 -23.86 -3.32
C LEU A 10 -25.42 -23.50 -3.93
N ALA A 11 -25.74 -22.21 -3.98
CA ALA A 11 -26.98 -21.73 -4.61
C ALA A 11 -27.02 -22.03 -6.11
N ALA A 12 -25.91 -21.80 -6.84
CA ALA A 12 -25.81 -22.08 -8.26
C ALA A 12 -25.95 -23.59 -8.55
N THR A 13 -25.32 -24.45 -7.75
CA THR A 13 -25.47 -25.91 -7.86
C THR A 13 -26.92 -26.34 -7.65
N GLY A 14 -27.59 -25.83 -6.61
CA GLY A 14 -28.99 -26.12 -6.34
C GLY A 14 -29.94 -25.64 -7.45
N LEU A 15 -29.76 -24.41 -7.92
CA LEU A 15 -30.54 -23.84 -9.02
C LEU A 15 -30.34 -24.61 -10.33
N SER A 16 -29.11 -25.05 -10.62
CA SER A 16 -28.82 -25.85 -11.81
C SER A 16 -29.53 -27.21 -11.76
N LEU A 17 -29.50 -27.89 -10.62
CA LEU A 17 -30.21 -29.16 -10.41
C LEU A 17 -31.73 -29.00 -10.53
N ALA A 18 -32.29 -27.94 -9.93
CA ALA A 18 -33.71 -27.64 -10.01
C ALA A 18 -34.15 -27.27 -11.44
N ALA A 19 -33.35 -26.48 -12.16
CA ALA A 19 -33.62 -26.12 -13.55
C ALA A 19 -33.59 -27.33 -14.48
N ILE A 20 -32.64 -28.26 -14.29
CA ILE A 20 -32.58 -29.51 -15.06
C ILE A 20 -33.82 -30.37 -14.82
N GLN A 21 -34.28 -30.46 -13.56
CA GLN A 21 -35.50 -31.19 -13.21
C GLN A 21 -36.75 -30.55 -13.82
N ALA A 22 -36.87 -29.22 -13.74
CA ALA A 22 -38.04 -28.48 -14.20
C ALA A 22 -38.19 -28.47 -15.72
N ASN A 23 -37.08 -28.53 -16.46
CA ASN A 23 -37.08 -28.47 -17.92
C ASN A 23 -37.00 -29.84 -18.61
N ARG A 24 -37.15 -30.96 -17.88
CA ARG A 24 -37.13 -32.31 -18.46
C ARG A 24 -38.08 -32.49 -19.65
N SER A 25 -39.25 -31.85 -19.62
CA SER A 25 -40.25 -31.94 -20.69
C SER A 25 -39.96 -31.11 -21.95
N VAL A 26 -39.02 -30.15 -21.89
CA VAL A 26 -38.65 -29.28 -23.02
C VAL A 26 -37.50 -29.88 -23.84
N PHE A 27 -36.75 -30.81 -23.25
CA PHE A 27 -35.61 -31.47 -23.88
C PHE A 27 -35.93 -32.86 -24.45
N ASP A 28 -37.21 -33.23 -24.48
CA ASP A 28 -37.70 -34.53 -24.95
C ASP A 28 -37.76 -34.62 -26.49
N ASP A 29 -37.04 -33.75 -27.19
CA ASP A 29 -36.90 -33.79 -28.65
C ASP A 29 -35.75 -34.74 -28.97
N SER A 30 -36.10 -35.97 -29.31
CA SER A 30 -35.23 -37.15 -29.45
C SER A 30 -33.99 -36.85 -30.28
N ALA A 31 -32.83 -36.72 -29.63
CA ALA A 31 -31.57 -37.02 -30.31
C ALA A 31 -31.28 -38.51 -30.09
N GLY A 32 -31.01 -39.21 -31.19
CA GLY A 32 -30.95 -40.66 -31.24
C GLY A 32 -30.05 -41.32 -30.19
N VAL A 33 -30.29 -42.63 -30.03
CA VAL A 33 -29.66 -43.57 -29.10
C VAL A 33 -28.14 -43.36 -29.00
N VAL A 34 -27.66 -42.82 -27.88
CA VAL A 34 -26.24 -42.76 -27.54
C VAL A 34 -25.93 -43.91 -26.58
N GLY A 35 -25.30 -44.96 -27.10
CA GLY A 35 -24.93 -46.13 -26.31
C GLY A 35 -23.73 -45.83 -25.41
N LEU A 36 -23.93 -45.82 -24.08
CA LEU A 36 -22.85 -45.87 -23.11
C LEU A 36 -22.96 -47.20 -22.35
N PHE A 37 -22.02 -48.12 -22.60
CA PHE A 37 -21.92 -49.40 -21.87
C PHE A 37 -23.16 -50.31 -21.93
N GLY A 38 -23.84 -50.39 -23.08
CA GLY A 38 -24.98 -51.30 -23.26
C GLY A 38 -26.30 -50.84 -22.61
N TYR A 39 -26.31 -49.65 -21.98
CA TYR A 39 -27.53 -48.95 -21.60
C TYR A 39 -27.78 -47.80 -22.58
N SER A 40 -28.92 -47.86 -23.27
CA SER A 40 -29.42 -46.79 -24.11
C SER A 40 -30.03 -45.72 -23.21
N ILE A 41 -29.31 -44.63 -22.98
CA ILE A 41 -29.85 -43.46 -22.31
C ILE A 41 -30.26 -42.49 -23.42
N GLU A 42 -31.56 -42.25 -23.54
CA GLU A 42 -32.12 -41.26 -24.46
C GLU A 42 -31.81 -39.86 -23.89
N ALA A 43 -30.88 -39.17 -24.53
CA ALA A 43 -30.44 -37.84 -24.12
C ALA A 43 -30.40 -36.95 -25.35
N SER A 44 -31.25 -35.91 -25.37
CA SER A 44 -31.27 -34.97 -26.49
C SER A 44 -29.96 -34.18 -26.57
N VAL A 45 -29.47 -33.92 -27.80
CA VAL A 45 -28.27 -33.09 -28.06
C VAL A 45 -28.42 -31.71 -27.41
N GLY A 46 -29.64 -31.17 -27.41
CA GLY A 46 -29.94 -29.89 -26.74
C GLY A 46 -29.73 -29.94 -25.22
N GLN A 47 -30.00 -31.09 -24.61
CA GLN A 47 -29.83 -31.31 -23.17
C GLN A 47 -28.34 -31.37 -22.79
N VAL A 48 -27.55 -32.09 -23.59
CA VAL A 48 -26.08 -32.18 -23.40
C VAL A 48 -25.43 -30.81 -23.62
N PHE A 49 -25.85 -30.07 -24.65
CA PHE A 49 -25.36 -28.72 -24.91
C PHE A 49 -25.70 -27.75 -23.77
N LEU A 50 -26.93 -27.78 -23.25
CA LEU A 50 -27.35 -26.87 -22.18
C LEU A 50 -26.63 -27.17 -20.86
N VAL A 51 -26.50 -28.45 -20.50
CA VAL A 51 -25.72 -28.84 -19.31
C VAL A 51 -24.27 -28.39 -19.46
N GLY A 52 -23.67 -28.55 -20.64
CA GLY A 52 -22.33 -28.04 -20.95
C GLY A 52 -22.22 -26.51 -20.84
N ALA A 53 -23.20 -25.77 -21.35
CA ALA A 53 -23.23 -24.30 -21.29
C ALA A 53 -23.35 -23.78 -19.85
N ILE A 54 -24.23 -24.38 -19.04
CA ILE A 54 -24.39 -24.03 -17.63
C ILE A 54 -23.10 -24.35 -16.87
N ALA A 55 -22.54 -25.55 -17.05
CA ALA A 55 -21.28 -25.95 -16.42
C ALA A 55 -20.12 -25.02 -16.82
N GLY A 56 -20.03 -24.65 -18.10
CA GLY A 56 -19.05 -23.70 -18.61
C GLY A 56 -19.19 -22.31 -18.02
N ALA A 57 -20.42 -21.80 -17.92
CA ALA A 57 -20.69 -20.51 -17.28
C ALA A 57 -20.30 -20.50 -15.79
N VAL A 58 -20.63 -21.58 -15.06
CA VAL A 58 -20.23 -21.75 -13.65
C VAL A 58 -18.71 -21.83 -13.52
N ALA A 59 -18.02 -22.57 -14.38
CA ALA A 59 -16.56 -22.69 -14.39
C ALA A 59 -15.89 -21.33 -14.68
N LEU A 60 -16.36 -20.59 -15.68
CA LEU A 60 -15.86 -19.25 -16.01
C LEU A 60 -16.13 -18.26 -14.86
N LEU A 61 -17.28 -18.36 -14.20
CA LEU A 61 -17.62 -17.51 -13.07
C LEU A 61 -16.74 -17.81 -11.85
N GLY A 62 -16.48 -19.09 -11.57
CA GLY A 62 -15.50 -19.53 -10.57
C GLY A 62 -14.09 -19.04 -10.88
N LEU A 63 -13.66 -19.16 -12.15
CA LEU A 63 -12.35 -18.69 -12.63
C LEU A 63 -12.22 -17.16 -12.53
N ALA A 64 -13.24 -16.42 -12.96
CA ALA A 64 -13.32 -14.97 -12.82
C ALA A 64 -13.29 -14.55 -11.34
N MET A 65 -13.81 -15.39 -10.43
CA MET A 65 -13.72 -15.17 -9.00
C MET A 65 -12.31 -15.41 -8.44
N ILE A 66 -11.58 -16.42 -8.92
CA ILE A 66 -10.18 -16.65 -8.54
C ILE A 66 -9.32 -15.47 -8.99
N ILE A 67 -9.48 -15.04 -10.25
CA ILE A 67 -8.74 -13.92 -10.84
C ILE A 67 -9.13 -12.59 -10.18
N GLY A 68 -10.42 -12.33 -9.99
CA GLY A 68 -10.95 -11.09 -9.42
C GLY A 68 -10.89 -11.02 -7.88
N GLY A 69 -10.87 -12.16 -7.19
CA GLY A 69 -10.75 -12.28 -5.74
C GLY A 69 -9.37 -11.84 -5.24
N PHE A 70 -8.32 -12.07 -6.03
CA PHE A 70 -7.00 -11.50 -5.78
C PHE A 70 -6.99 -9.96 -5.92
N GLY A 71 -7.83 -9.42 -6.82
CA GLY A 71 -7.90 -7.99 -7.14
C GLY A 71 -8.65 -7.11 -6.13
N ARG A 72 -9.72 -7.60 -5.48
CA ARG A 72 -10.48 -6.78 -4.50
C ARG A 72 -9.75 -6.58 -3.17
N GLY A 73 -8.92 -7.53 -2.75
CA GLY A 73 -7.95 -7.33 -1.66
C GLY A 73 -6.77 -6.44 -2.07
N ALA A 74 -6.37 -6.48 -3.35
CA ALA A 74 -5.29 -5.64 -3.87
C ALA A 74 -5.63 -4.15 -3.87
N ARG A 75 -6.88 -3.73 -4.14
CA ARG A 75 -7.25 -2.30 -4.04
C ARG A 75 -7.11 -1.76 -2.61
N ARG A 76 -7.49 -2.54 -1.59
CA ARG A 76 -7.24 -2.19 -0.18
C ARG A 76 -5.75 -2.25 0.19
N ARG A 77 -4.99 -3.21 -0.33
CA ARG A 77 -3.53 -3.30 -0.10
C ARG A 77 -2.73 -2.21 -0.83
N ILE A 78 -3.16 -1.76 -2.00
CA ILE A 78 -2.56 -0.63 -2.73
C ILE A 78 -2.90 0.69 -2.02
N ALA A 79 -4.13 0.84 -1.51
CA ALA A 79 -4.49 1.96 -0.65
C ALA A 79 -3.65 1.98 0.64
N ALA A 80 -3.52 0.84 1.33
CA ALA A 80 -2.69 0.72 2.53
C ALA A 80 -1.20 0.98 2.27
N ARG A 81 -0.66 0.52 1.12
CA ARG A 81 0.73 0.83 0.72
C ARG A 81 0.93 2.28 0.29
N ARG A 82 -0.10 2.95 -0.25
CA ARG A 82 -0.06 4.40 -0.53
C ARG A 82 -0.09 5.21 0.77
N GLU A 83 -0.87 4.77 1.75
CA GLU A 83 -0.93 5.40 3.07
C GLU A 83 0.43 5.30 3.79
N LEU A 84 1.06 4.12 3.80
CA LEU A 84 2.39 3.94 4.38
C LEU A 84 3.46 4.78 3.69
N ARG A 85 3.42 4.90 2.35
CA ARG A 85 4.34 5.77 1.60
C ARG A 85 4.13 7.26 1.86
N ARG A 86 2.91 7.68 2.20
CA ARG A 86 2.62 9.07 2.60
C ARG A 86 3.12 9.33 4.02
N GLN A 87 2.89 8.40 4.94
CA GLN A 87 3.39 8.50 6.32
C GLN A 87 4.92 8.54 6.36
N ASP A 88 5.61 7.71 5.58
CA ASP A 88 7.09 7.75 5.50
C ASP A 88 7.61 9.08 4.92
N ALA A 89 6.88 9.70 3.99
CA ALA A 89 7.27 10.98 3.42
C ALA A 89 7.07 12.13 4.43
N GLU A 90 5.98 12.10 5.18
CA GLU A 90 5.66 13.11 6.21
C GLU A 90 6.61 13.02 7.40
N VAL A 91 6.91 11.81 7.89
CA VAL A 91 7.90 11.60 8.97
C VAL A 91 9.29 12.07 8.53
N ARG A 92 9.70 11.78 7.29
CA ARG A 92 10.99 12.25 6.75
C ARG A 92 11.05 13.76 6.57
N ASP A 93 9.94 14.40 6.19
CA ASP A 93 9.90 15.87 6.09
C ASP A 93 10.01 16.52 7.47
N THR A 94 9.33 15.93 8.47
CA THR A 94 9.37 16.42 9.85
C THR A 94 10.78 16.28 10.45
N GLN A 95 11.41 15.12 10.26
CA GLN A 95 12.80 14.88 10.70
C GLN A 95 13.79 15.86 10.05
N ARG A 96 13.66 16.13 8.74
CA ARG A 96 14.54 17.10 8.06
C ARG A 96 14.40 18.51 8.59
N ARG A 97 13.17 18.93 8.94
CA ARG A 97 12.93 20.25 9.53
C ARG A 97 13.55 20.35 10.93
N GLU A 98 13.36 19.33 11.75
CA GLU A 98 13.98 19.27 13.09
C GLU A 98 15.52 19.27 13.00
N GLU A 99 16.11 18.50 12.10
CA GLU A 99 17.55 18.49 11.85
C GLU A 99 18.07 19.86 11.37
N ALA A 100 17.32 20.55 10.51
CA ALA A 100 17.67 21.88 10.02
C ALA A 100 17.63 22.92 11.16
N ASP A 101 16.59 22.89 11.99
CA ASP A 101 16.45 23.79 13.15
C ASP A 101 17.59 23.57 14.17
N VAL A 102 17.94 22.32 14.44
CA VAL A 102 19.06 21.99 15.33
C VAL A 102 20.39 22.48 14.75
N ALA A 103 20.61 22.27 13.45
CA ALA A 103 21.82 22.73 12.76
C ALA A 103 21.93 24.26 12.74
N GLU A 104 20.81 24.97 12.58
CA GLU A 104 20.76 26.43 12.61
C GLU A 104 21.11 26.96 14.01
N ARG A 105 20.49 26.40 15.06
CA ARG A 105 20.80 26.78 16.45
C ARG A 105 22.28 26.54 16.80
N ALA A 106 22.83 25.39 16.40
CA ALA A 106 24.24 25.08 16.63
C ALA A 106 25.18 26.05 15.87
N ARG A 107 24.78 26.54 14.69
CA ARG A 107 25.53 27.56 13.96
C ARG A 107 25.46 28.91 14.66
N ALA A 108 24.26 29.32 15.09
CA ALA A 108 24.05 30.56 15.83
C ALA A 108 24.88 30.60 17.13
N GLU A 109 24.88 29.50 17.87
CA GLU A 109 25.67 29.35 19.10
C GLU A 109 27.18 29.44 18.82
N LYS A 110 27.67 28.75 17.78
CA LYS A 110 29.08 28.85 17.37
C LYS A 110 29.46 30.25 16.94
N THR A 111 28.58 30.97 16.25
CA THR A 111 28.83 32.36 15.86
C THR A 111 28.86 33.30 17.07
N ALA A 112 27.96 33.11 18.03
CA ALA A 112 27.93 33.88 19.28
C ALA A 112 29.21 33.64 20.09
N ALA A 113 29.59 32.38 20.32
CA ALA A 113 30.82 32.03 21.03
C ALA A 113 32.08 32.58 20.34
N ARG A 114 32.10 32.63 19.00
CA ARG A 114 33.21 33.23 18.25
C ARG A 114 33.24 34.75 18.39
N ALA A 115 32.08 35.42 18.43
CA ALA A 115 31.99 36.86 18.64
C ALA A 115 32.46 37.24 20.04
N GLU A 116 32.03 36.50 21.07
CA GLU A 116 32.46 36.69 22.46
C GLU A 116 33.97 36.53 22.62
N ARG A 117 34.56 35.48 22.04
CA ARG A 117 36.02 35.28 22.07
C ARG A 117 36.79 36.41 21.38
N LYS A 118 36.26 36.96 20.29
CA LYS A 118 36.87 38.12 19.62
C LYS A 118 36.79 39.37 20.48
N ALA A 119 35.64 39.64 21.09
CA ALA A 119 35.46 40.78 21.97
C ALA A 119 36.39 40.70 23.21
N ALA A 120 36.53 39.52 23.81
CA ALA A 120 37.46 39.30 24.92
C ALA A 120 38.92 39.55 24.51
N ALA A 121 39.34 39.04 23.34
CA ALA A 121 40.69 39.26 22.84
C ALA A 121 40.98 40.74 22.49
N GLU A 122 39.97 41.49 22.07
CA GLU A 122 40.08 42.93 21.80
C GLU A 122 40.20 43.73 23.11
N GLN A 123 39.41 43.39 24.12
CA GLN A 123 39.51 43.99 25.46
C GLN A 123 40.88 43.74 26.11
N GLU A 124 41.42 42.53 25.99
CA GLU A 124 42.77 42.24 26.50
C GLU A 124 43.85 43.06 25.81
N ARG A 125 43.73 43.28 24.48
CA ARG A 125 44.67 44.12 23.72
C ARG A 125 44.58 45.59 24.16
N GLU A 126 43.37 46.11 24.34
CA GLU A 126 43.16 47.48 24.82
C GLU A 126 43.68 47.67 26.25
N ALA A 127 43.49 46.66 27.13
CA ALA A 127 44.03 46.69 28.49
C ALA A 127 45.57 46.66 28.49
N GLN A 128 46.18 45.86 27.61
CA GLN A 128 47.64 45.82 27.44
C GLN A 128 48.18 47.14 26.89
N HIS A 129 47.49 47.77 25.94
CA HIS A 129 47.88 49.07 25.39
C HIS A 129 47.85 50.16 26.47
N ARG A 130 46.76 50.25 27.24
CA ARG A 130 46.66 51.21 28.35
C ARG A 130 47.71 50.97 29.43
N ALA A 131 47.96 49.71 29.80
CA ALA A 131 49.00 49.39 30.77
C ALA A 131 50.42 49.70 30.25
N ALA A 132 50.65 49.67 28.94
CA ALA A 132 51.91 50.09 28.33
C ALA A 132 52.07 51.61 28.36
N GLU A 133 51.01 52.36 28.01
CA GLU A 133 50.98 53.82 28.09
C GLU A 133 51.22 54.30 29.53
N GLU A 134 50.57 53.70 30.53
CA GLU A 134 50.76 54.05 31.94
C GLU A 134 52.20 53.81 32.41
N ARG A 135 52.85 52.73 31.96
CA ARG A 135 54.26 52.44 32.28
C ARG A 135 55.23 53.42 31.63
N GLU A 136 54.97 53.83 30.39
CA GLU A 136 55.76 54.85 29.71
C GLU A 136 55.64 56.22 30.40
N GLU A 137 54.44 56.58 30.85
CA GLU A 137 54.25 57.79 31.66
C GLU A 137 54.96 57.74 33.02
N GLU A 138 55.00 56.57 33.67
CA GLU A 138 55.67 56.39 34.96
C GLU A 138 57.19 56.49 34.83
N LEU A 139 57.75 55.93 33.76
CA LEU A 139 59.18 56.04 33.41
C LEU A 139 59.59 57.46 33.05
N ALA A 140 58.70 58.26 32.47
CA ALA A 140 58.97 59.66 32.11
C ALA A 140 58.92 60.64 33.30
N ARG A 141 58.35 60.22 34.44
CA ARG A 141 58.24 61.05 35.66
C ARG A 141 59.39 60.84 36.65
N HIS A 142 60.25 59.85 36.44
CA HIS A 142 61.42 59.54 37.27
C HIS A 142 62.72 60.03 36.65
#